data_AF-M4RLE7-F1
#
_entry.id   AF-M4RLE7-F1
#
_cell.length_a   1.000
_cell.length_b   1.000
_cell.length_c   1.000
_cell.angle_alpha   90.00
_cell.angle_beta   90.00
_cell.angle_gamma   90.00
#
_symmetry.space_group_name_H-M   'P 1'
#
loop_
_entity.id
_entity.type
_entity.pdbx_description
1 polymer ?
#
loop_
_entity_poly.entity_id
_entity_poly.type
_entity_poly.pdbx_seq_one_letter_code
_entity_poly.pdbx_strand_id
1 'polypeptide(L)'
;MLIGSLIAFSFAVNDILNVSGVITTGRFISLGIIGFIMSQSFVTNNRFNQLSNHNETLTDKLKEHNADLELMSELLETKVEQRTRQLKLANIELKALANNDSLTNTFNRHGLQQYIQVAFESYRRSQNLFCILLIDYDNFKDINDIYGHDVGDHVLLIGADLIKSGMREQDKLARWGAKSFSFCYQTLICKAHWL
;
A
#
# COMPACT_ATOMS: atom_id res chain seq x y z
N MET A 1 -28.06 -45.35 -23.43
CA MET A 1 -28.58 -44.88 -24.73
C MET A 1 -28.77 -46.04 -25.71
N LEU A 2 -27.75 -46.87 -25.97
CA LEU A 2 -27.81 -47.98 -26.95
C LEU A 2 -28.88 -49.05 -26.65
N ILE A 3 -29.11 -49.38 -25.38
CA ILE A 3 -30.03 -50.47 -24.99
C ILE A 3 -31.49 -50.11 -25.32
N GLY A 4 -31.95 -48.91 -24.96
CA GLY A 4 -33.32 -48.48 -25.26
C GLY A 4 -33.58 -48.38 -26.76
N SER A 5 -32.62 -47.86 -27.54
CA SER A 5 -32.77 -47.74 -28.99
C SER A 5 -32.79 -49.11 -29.69
N LEU A 6 -32.02 -50.07 -29.16
CA LEU A 6 -32.00 -51.43 -29.68
C LEU A 6 -33.34 -52.13 -29.42
N ILE A 7 -33.93 -51.96 -28.23
CA ILE A 7 -35.24 -52.51 -27.88
C ILE A 7 -36.34 -51.94 -28.77
N ALA A 8 -36.39 -50.62 -28.95
CA ALA A 8 -37.37 -49.97 -29.82
C ALA A 8 -37.23 -50.44 -31.28
N PHE A 9 -35.99 -50.59 -31.76
CA PHE A 9 -35.71 -51.11 -33.10
C PHE A 9 -36.16 -52.56 -33.28
N SER A 10 -35.90 -53.45 -32.32
CA SER A 10 -36.35 -54.84 -32.37
C SER A 10 -37.88 -54.96 -32.42
N PHE A 11 -38.61 -54.15 -31.64
CA PHE A 11 -40.07 -54.13 -31.72
C PHE A 11 -40.58 -53.56 -33.05
N ALA A 12 -39.91 -52.56 -33.62
CA ALA A 12 -40.24 -52.05 -34.95
C ALA A 12 -40.07 -53.11 -36.04
N VAL A 13 -38.98 -53.88 -36.00
CA VAL A 13 -38.73 -54.98 -36.94
C VAL A 13 -39.77 -56.09 -36.79
N ASN A 14 -40.13 -56.47 -35.55
CA ASN A 14 -41.19 -57.44 -35.30
C ASN A 14 -42.52 -57.00 -35.95
N ASP A 15 -42.91 -55.74 -35.78
CA ASP A 15 -44.17 -55.24 -36.31
C ASP A 15 -44.18 -55.20 -37.84
N ILE A 16 -43.05 -54.87 -38.47
CA ILE A 16 -42.89 -54.91 -39.94
C ILE A 16 -43.05 -56.34 -40.46
N LEU A 17 -42.40 -57.31 -39.81
CA LEU A 17 -42.48 -58.73 -40.18
C LEU A 17 -43.87 -59.33 -39.96
N ASN A 18 -44.60 -58.85 -38.95
CA ASN A 18 -45.99 -59.26 -38.73
C ASN A 18 -46.91 -58.72 -39.84
N VAL A 19 -46.75 -57.44 -40.22
CA VAL A 19 -47.54 -56.83 -41.30
C VAL A 19 -47.27 -57.48 -42.65
N SER A 20 -46.06 -57.94 -42.92
CA SER A 20 -45.71 -58.67 -44.15
C SER A 20 -46.16 -60.15 -44.14
N GLY A 21 -46.78 -60.62 -43.05
CA GLY A 21 -47.27 -61.99 -42.93
C GLY A 21 -46.18 -63.04 -42.72
N VAL A 22 -44.93 -62.64 -42.49
CA VAL A 22 -43.79 -63.55 -42.25
C VAL A 22 -43.88 -64.20 -40.87
N ILE A 23 -44.43 -63.48 -39.88
CA ILE A 23 -44.64 -63.95 -38.51
C ILE A 23 -46.04 -63.59 -38.00
N THR A 24 -46.60 -64.39 -37.10
CA THR A 24 -47.95 -64.20 -36.53
C THR A 24 -47.95 -63.50 -35.16
N THR A 25 -46.83 -62.91 -34.75
CA THR A 25 -46.70 -62.15 -33.50
C THR A 25 -47.55 -60.86 -33.54
N GLY A 26 -47.99 -60.31 -32.40
CA GLY A 26 -48.75 -59.06 -32.39
C GLY A 26 -47.93 -57.81 -32.77
N ARG A 27 -48.61 -56.65 -32.88
CA ARG A 27 -47.97 -55.34 -33.00
C ARG A 27 -47.59 -54.79 -31.63
N PHE A 28 -46.33 -54.42 -31.42
CA PHE A 28 -45.74 -54.04 -30.13
C PHE A 28 -44.88 -52.76 -30.17
N ILE A 29 -44.89 -51.99 -31.27
CA ILE A 29 -44.10 -50.75 -31.42
C ILE A 29 -44.29 -49.75 -30.26
N SER A 30 -45.51 -49.61 -29.74
CA SER A 30 -45.82 -48.71 -28.64
C SER A 30 -45.08 -49.07 -27.35
N LEU A 31 -44.90 -50.36 -27.07
CA LEU A 31 -44.12 -50.86 -25.93
C LEU A 31 -42.63 -50.55 -26.10
N GLY A 32 -42.11 -50.65 -27.33
CA GLY A 32 -40.73 -50.27 -27.65
C GLY A 32 -40.45 -48.78 -27.42
N ILE A 33 -41.38 -47.91 -27.82
CA ILE A 33 -41.28 -46.45 -27.61
C ILE A 33 -41.32 -46.12 -26.12
N ILE A 34 -42.25 -46.71 -25.36
CA ILE A 34 -42.34 -46.49 -23.90
C ILE A 34 -41.06 -46.93 -23.20
N GLY A 35 -40.52 -48.10 -23.54
CA GLY A 35 -39.26 -48.60 -22.99
C GLY A 35 -38.07 -47.70 -23.33
N PHE A 36 -38.03 -47.15 -24.55
CA PHE A 36 -37.02 -46.17 -24.94
C PHE A 36 -37.12 -44.88 -24.12
N ILE A 37 -38.32 -44.31 -24.00
CA ILE A 37 -38.55 -43.08 -23.22
C ILE A 37 -38.16 -43.31 -21.76
N MET A 38 -38.59 -44.42 -21.14
CA MET A 38 -38.22 -44.77 -19.77
C MET A 38 -36.70 -44.90 -19.59
N SER A 39 -36.02 -45.56 -20.53
CA SER A 39 -34.56 -45.68 -20.51
C SER A 39 -33.86 -44.32 -20.62
N GLN A 40 -34.34 -43.42 -21.49
CA GLN A 40 -33.77 -42.08 -21.64
C GLN A 40 -34.08 -41.19 -20.44
N SER A 41 -35.29 -41.25 -19.88
CA SER A 41 -35.68 -40.52 -18.67
C SER A 41 -34.80 -40.92 -17.49
N PHE A 42 -34.55 -42.21 -17.30
CA PHE A 42 -33.68 -42.70 -16.23
C PHE A 42 -32.23 -42.21 -16.39
N VAL A 43 -31.67 -42.33 -17.60
CA VAL A 43 -30.29 -41.87 -17.87
C VAL A 43 -30.16 -40.36 -17.69
N THR A 44 -31.14 -39.60 -18.18
CA THR A 44 -31.14 -38.13 -18.07
C THR A 44 -31.28 -37.69 -16.62
N ASN A 45 -32.17 -38.33 -15.85
CA ASN A 45 -32.37 -38.04 -14.44
C ASN A 45 -31.10 -38.28 -13.62
N ASN A 46 -30.39 -39.39 -13.87
CA ASN A 46 -29.14 -39.67 -13.18
C ASN A 46 -28.05 -38.65 -13.50
N ARG A 47 -27.94 -38.23 -14.76
CA ARG A 47 -27.00 -37.16 -15.18
C ARG A 47 -27.36 -35.81 -14.56
N PHE A 48 -28.65 -35.49 -14.53
CA PHE A 48 -29.16 -34.26 -13.93
C PHE A 48 -28.82 -34.22 -12.43
N ASN A 49 -29.05 -35.32 -11.70
CA ASN A 49 -28.69 -35.41 -10.29
C ASN A 49 -27.17 -35.26 -10.06
N GLN A 50 -26.34 -35.88 -10.90
CA GLN A 50 -24.89 -35.71 -10.83
C GLN A 50 -24.46 -34.26 -11.08
N LEU A 51 -25.03 -33.62 -12.10
CA LEU A 51 -24.73 -32.22 -12.42
C LEU A 51 -25.20 -31.27 -11.30
N SER A 52 -26.37 -31.55 -10.72
CA SER A 52 -26.91 -30.80 -9.59
C SER A 52 -25.97 -30.86 -8.38
N ASN A 53 -25.52 -32.06 -8.00
CA ASN A 53 -24.57 -32.24 -6.90
C ASN A 53 -23.22 -31.56 -7.17
N HIS A 54 -22.75 -31.61 -8.42
CA HIS A 54 -21.50 -30.96 -8.80
C HIS A 54 -21.62 -29.43 -8.74
N ASN A 55 -22.73 -28.87 -9.22
CA ASN A 55 -23.00 -27.43 -9.12
C ASN A 55 -23.09 -26.96 -7.66
N GLU A 56 -23.71 -27.75 -6.78
CA GLU A 56 -23.75 -27.46 -5.34
C GLU A 56 -22.33 -27.43 -4.76
N THR A 57 -21.51 -28.44 -5.05
CA THR A 57 -20.11 -28.51 -4.60
C THR A 57 -19.28 -27.32 -5.11
N LEU A 58 -19.46 -26.93 -6.38
CA LEU A 58 -18.77 -25.76 -6.95
C LEU A 58 -19.21 -24.46 -6.28
N THR A 59 -20.51 -24.34 -5.98
CA THR A 59 -21.06 -23.17 -5.29
C THR A 59 -20.46 -23.03 -3.89
N ASP A 60 -20.28 -24.13 -3.17
CA ASP A 60 -19.67 -24.13 -1.84
C ASP A 60 -18.19 -23.77 -1.90
N LYS A 61 -17.43 -24.33 -2.85
CA LYS A 61 -16.02 -23.95 -3.07
C LYS A 61 -15.85 -22.49 -3.44
N LEU A 62 -16.75 -21.94 -4.26
CA LEU A 62 -16.74 -20.53 -4.62
C LEU A 62 -17.01 -19.64 -3.41
N LYS A 63 -17.94 -20.02 -2.52
CA LYS A 63 -18.19 -19.29 -1.27
C LYS A 63 -16.97 -19.32 -0.35
N GLU A 64 -16.33 -20.47 -0.20
CA GLU A 64 -15.11 -20.62 0.60
C GLU A 64 -13.98 -19.73 0.07
N HIS A 65 -13.67 -19.80 -1.24
CA HIS A 65 -12.65 -18.94 -1.84
C HIS A 65 -12.98 -17.45 -1.77
N ASN A 66 -14.26 -17.05 -1.89
CA ASN A 66 -14.64 -15.65 -1.71
C ASN A 66 -14.38 -15.17 -0.28
N ALA A 67 -14.70 -16.00 0.73
CA ALA A 67 -14.41 -15.67 2.12
C ALA A 67 -12.89 -15.56 2.38
N ASP A 68 -12.09 -16.46 1.80
CA ASP A 68 -10.63 -16.40 1.88
C ASP A 68 -10.07 -15.12 1.23
N LEU A 69 -10.63 -14.73 0.08
CA LEU A 69 -10.24 -13.49 -0.62
C LEU A 69 -10.58 -12.25 0.19
N GLU A 70 -11.76 -12.22 0.83
CA GLU A 70 -12.15 -11.12 1.73
C GLU A 70 -11.18 -11.00 2.91
N LEU A 71 -10.85 -12.13 3.57
CA LEU A 71 -9.88 -12.16 4.66
C LEU A 71 -8.48 -11.72 4.21
N MET A 72 -8.03 -12.20 3.05
CA MET A 72 -6.73 -11.81 2.50
C MET A 72 -6.69 -10.31 2.17
N SER A 73 -7.78 -9.76 1.63
CA SER A 73 -7.89 -8.33 1.33
C SER A 73 -7.75 -7.48 2.58
N GLU A 74 -8.47 -7.82 3.65
CA GLU A 74 -8.41 -7.11 4.94
C GLU A 74 -7.01 -7.17 5.57
N LEU A 75 -6.38 -8.35 5.52
CA LEU A 75 -5.01 -8.54 6.02
C LEU A 75 -4.00 -7.71 5.22
N LEU A 76 -4.14 -7.68 3.89
CA LEU A 76 -3.28 -6.90 3.01
C LEU A 76 -3.44 -5.40 3.27
N GLU A 77 -4.67 -4.90 3.41
CA GLU A 77 -4.94 -3.50 3.73
C GLU A 77 -4.27 -3.08 5.04
N THR A 78 -4.48 -3.87 6.10
CA THR A 78 -3.83 -3.65 7.41
C THR A 78 -2.30 -3.63 7.27
N LYS A 79 -1.75 -4.55 6.47
CA LYS A 79 -0.29 -4.62 6.28
C LYS A 79 0.24 -3.43 5.51
N VAL A 80 -0.46 -2.98 4.48
CA VAL A 80 -0.10 -1.80 3.68
C VAL A 80 -0.13 -0.56 4.55
N GLU A 81 -1.14 -0.38 5.40
CA GLU A 81 -1.21 0.74 6.34
C GLU A 81 -0.04 0.73 7.32
N GLN A 82 0.25 -0.42 7.92
CA GLN A 82 1.37 -0.57 8.86
C GLN A 82 2.70 -0.22 8.19
N ARG A 83 2.95 -0.74 6.98
CA ARG A 83 4.17 -0.46 6.21
C ARG A 83 4.26 1.00 5.79
N THR A 84 3.15 1.59 5.37
CA THR A 84 3.09 3.01 5.00
C THR A 84 3.42 3.89 6.20
N ARG A 85 2.91 3.56 7.39
CA ARG A 85 3.24 4.27 8.63
C ARG A 85 4.72 4.15 8.98
N GLN A 86 5.28 2.94 8.93
CA GLN A 86 6.71 2.70 9.19
C GLN A 86 7.59 3.50 8.23
N LEU A 87 7.27 3.48 6.94
CA LEU A 87 8.01 4.21 5.92
C LEU A 87 7.94 5.73 6.14
N LYS A 88 6.77 6.26 6.50
CA LYS A 88 6.60 7.68 6.84
C LYS A 88 7.48 8.08 8.03
N LEU A 89 7.48 7.29 9.10
CA LEU A 89 8.31 7.55 10.29
C LEU A 89 9.81 7.50 9.95
N ALA A 90 10.26 6.45 9.27
CA ALA A 90 11.65 6.33 8.85
C ALA A 90 12.08 7.49 7.92
N ASN A 91 11.20 7.96 7.04
CA ASN A 91 11.50 9.09 6.16
C ASN A 91 11.59 10.42 6.94
N ILE A 92 10.73 10.62 7.95
CA ILE A 92 10.84 11.79 8.85
C ILE A 92 12.18 11.77 9.59
N GLU A 93 12.58 10.61 10.13
CA GLU A 93 13.83 10.44 10.84
C GLU A 93 15.05 10.66 9.93
N LEU A 94 15.05 10.05 8.74
CA LEU A 94 16.11 10.24 7.74
C LEU A 94 16.23 11.71 7.31
N LYS A 95 15.11 12.41 7.13
CA LYS A 95 15.12 13.84 6.84
C LYS A 95 15.69 14.66 7.98
N ALA A 96 15.34 14.34 9.23
CA ALA A 96 15.91 15.02 10.39
C ALA A 96 17.42 14.80 10.48
N LEU A 97 17.89 13.56 10.32
CA LEU A 97 19.32 13.23 10.32
C LEU A 97 20.09 13.90 9.18
N ALA A 98 19.49 13.98 7.99
CA ALA A 98 20.12 14.62 6.83
C ALA A 98 20.18 16.15 6.95
N ASN A 99 19.21 16.76 7.63
CA ASN A 99 19.05 18.22 7.67
C ASN A 99 19.44 18.86 9.00
N ASN A 100 19.66 18.10 10.06
CA ASN A 100 20.02 18.62 11.38
C ASN A 100 21.48 18.33 11.75
N ASP A 101 22.03 19.17 12.62
CA ASP A 101 23.32 18.97 13.28
C ASP A 101 23.16 18.02 14.47
N SER A 102 24.03 17.01 14.55
CA SER A 102 23.95 15.95 15.56
C SER A 102 24.19 16.43 17.00
N LEU A 103 24.95 17.51 17.19
CA LEU A 103 25.22 18.04 18.53
C LEU A 103 24.06 18.90 19.01
N THR A 104 23.68 19.91 18.23
CA THR A 104 22.78 20.98 18.67
C THR A 104 21.30 20.76 18.30
N ASN A 105 21.02 19.75 17.48
CA ASN A 105 19.73 19.47 16.86
C ASN A 105 19.12 20.70 16.15
N THR A 106 19.97 21.65 15.74
CA THR A 106 19.64 22.76 14.84
C THR A 106 19.72 22.27 13.40
N PHE A 107 19.32 23.07 12.41
CA PHE A 107 19.63 22.72 11.02
C PHE A 107 21.16 22.58 10.86
N ASN A 108 21.61 21.69 9.99
CA ASN A 108 22.98 21.72 9.51
C ASN A 108 23.06 22.65 8.28
N ARG A 109 24.27 22.84 7.76
CA ARG A 109 24.49 23.65 6.56
C ARG A 109 23.60 23.24 5.38
N HIS A 110 23.43 21.94 5.15
CA HIS A 110 22.60 21.44 4.05
C HIS A 110 21.13 21.80 4.25
N GLY A 111 20.59 21.55 5.45
CA GLY A 111 19.22 21.86 5.78
C GLY A 111 18.91 23.36 5.72
N LEU A 112 19.84 24.23 6.13
CA LEU A 112 19.68 25.68 6.00
C LEU A 112 19.67 26.12 4.53
N GLN A 113 20.54 25.55 3.69
CA GLN A 113 20.56 25.87 2.25
C GLN A 113 19.24 25.53 1.57
N GLN A 114 18.64 24.38 1.90
CA GLN A 114 17.31 24.01 1.40
C GLN A 114 16.25 25.03 1.84
N TYR A 115 16.28 25.45 3.11
CA TYR A 115 15.34 26.45 3.63
C TYR A 115 15.52 27.81 2.93
N ILE A 116 16.75 28.27 2.74
CA ILE A 116 17.05 29.53 2.04
C ILE A 116 16.52 29.49 0.60
N GLN A 117 16.65 28.35 -0.09
CA GLN A 117 16.12 28.21 -1.45
C GLN A 117 14.60 28.39 -1.49
N VAL A 118 13.88 27.77 -0.54
CA VAL A 118 12.42 27.94 -0.42
C VAL A 118 12.04 29.38 -0.07
N ALA A 119 12.76 30.01 0.85
CA ALA A 119 12.56 31.41 1.22
C ALA A 119 12.78 32.34 0.02
N PHE A 120 13.80 32.08 -0.80
CA PHE A 120 14.10 32.82 -2.01
C PHE A 120 13.00 32.67 -3.08
N GLU A 121 12.48 31.46 -3.28
CA GLU A 121 11.33 31.23 -4.16
C GLU A 121 10.07 31.94 -3.66
N SER A 122 9.85 31.97 -2.34
CA SER A 122 8.77 32.76 -1.75
C SER A 122 8.96 34.24 -2.01
N TYR A 123 10.16 34.79 -1.79
CA TYR A 123 10.48 36.18 -2.09
C TYR A 123 10.17 36.52 -3.56
N ARG A 124 10.55 35.66 -4.50
CA ARG A 124 10.24 35.87 -5.94
C ARG A 124 8.74 35.97 -6.22
N ARG A 125 7.91 35.20 -5.52
CA ARG A 125 6.45 35.15 -5.74
C ARG A 125 5.67 36.25 -5.01
N SER A 126 6.02 36.52 -3.75
CA SER A 126 5.23 37.39 -2.86
C SER A 126 5.97 38.62 -2.37
N GLN A 127 7.23 38.82 -2.79
CA GLN A 127 8.10 39.91 -2.31
C GLN A 127 8.31 39.92 -0.78
N ASN A 128 8.10 38.75 -0.14
CA ASN A 128 8.37 38.58 1.29
C ASN A 128 9.88 38.59 1.54
N LEU A 129 10.39 39.65 2.15
CA LEU A 129 11.81 39.78 2.48
C LEU A 129 12.24 38.75 3.54
N PHE A 130 13.47 38.28 3.41
CA PHE A 130 14.14 37.45 4.41
C PHE A 130 15.57 37.97 4.62
N CYS A 131 16.16 37.64 5.76
CA CYS A 131 17.52 38.01 6.14
C CYS A 131 18.29 36.75 6.55
N ILE A 132 19.58 36.72 6.22
CA ILE A 132 20.51 35.68 6.68
C ILE A 132 21.52 36.38 7.59
N LEU A 133 21.71 35.84 8.79
CA LEU A 133 22.72 36.27 9.74
C LEU A 133 23.75 35.14 9.92
N LEU A 134 25.03 35.49 9.99
CA LEU A 134 26.10 34.57 10.34
C LEU A 134 26.72 35.06 11.65
N ILE A 135 26.81 34.17 12.63
CA ILE A 135 27.36 34.42 13.96
C ILE A 135 28.54 33.50 14.17
N ASP A 136 29.69 34.07 14.56
CA ASP A 136 30.89 33.32 14.91
C ASP A 136 31.21 33.52 16.39
N TYR A 137 31.71 32.47 17.05
CA TYR A 137 32.16 32.58 18.44
C TYR A 137 33.60 33.08 18.47
N ASP A 138 33.78 34.31 18.95
CA ASP A 138 35.11 34.89 19.14
C ASP A 138 35.96 34.02 20.07
N ASN A 139 37.21 33.77 19.68
CA ASN A 139 38.20 33.03 20.46
C ASN A 139 37.75 31.62 20.92
N PHE A 140 36.80 30.97 20.22
CA PHE A 140 36.33 29.63 20.59
C PHE A 140 37.44 28.55 20.55
N LYS A 141 38.53 28.80 19.81
CA LYS A 141 39.72 27.94 19.87
C LYS A 141 40.31 27.91 21.28
N ASP A 142 40.39 29.05 21.94
CA ASP A 142 41.00 29.18 23.26
C ASP A 142 40.17 28.44 24.31
N ILE A 143 38.84 28.44 24.16
CA ILE A 143 37.94 27.64 25.01
C ILE A 143 38.26 26.16 24.87
N ASN A 144 38.34 25.64 23.64
CA ASN A 144 38.66 24.23 23.40
C ASN A 144 40.07 23.87 23.90
N ASP A 145 41.05 24.76 23.67
CA ASP A 145 42.44 24.49 24.00
C ASP A 145 42.67 24.56 25.54
N ILE A 146 41.93 25.39 26.29
CA ILE A 146 42.03 25.54 27.76
C ILE A 146 41.16 24.53 28.50
N TYR A 147 39.92 24.33 28.05
CA TYR A 147 38.90 23.57 28.80
C TYR A 147 38.52 22.23 28.15
N GLY A 148 39.05 21.93 26.96
CA GLY A 148 38.75 20.71 26.22
C GLY A 148 37.51 20.81 25.33
N HIS A 149 37.39 19.84 24.41
CA HIS A 149 36.32 19.79 23.41
C HIS A 149 34.93 19.59 24.02
N ASP A 150 34.81 18.81 25.09
CA ASP A 150 33.51 18.56 25.74
C ASP A 150 32.90 19.86 26.30
N VAL A 151 33.74 20.74 26.86
CA VAL A 151 33.31 22.06 27.34
C VAL A 151 32.94 22.96 26.16
N GLY A 152 33.69 22.91 25.06
CA GLY A 152 33.33 23.59 23.83
C GLY A 152 31.95 23.16 23.30
N ASP A 153 31.68 21.87 23.27
CA ASP A 153 30.39 21.32 22.85
C ASP A 153 29.25 21.78 23.77
N HIS A 154 29.48 21.84 25.08
CA HIS A 154 28.53 22.44 26.03
C HIS A 154 28.26 23.93 25.76
N VAL A 155 29.28 24.72 25.43
CA VAL A 155 29.10 26.13 25.05
C VAL A 155 28.24 26.25 23.78
N LEU A 156 28.45 25.38 22.80
CA LEU A 156 27.65 25.37 21.57
C LEU A 156 26.19 25.00 21.83
N LEU A 157 25.93 24.03 22.72
CA LEU A 157 24.57 23.65 23.13
C LEU A 157 23.83 24.82 23.79
N ILE A 158 24.45 25.41 24.82
CA ILE A 158 23.88 26.55 25.56
C ILE A 158 23.63 27.73 24.63
N GLY A 159 24.59 28.01 23.75
CA GLY A 159 24.50 29.07 22.77
C GLY A 159 23.36 28.86 21.77
N ALA A 160 23.19 27.64 21.26
CA ALA A 160 22.09 27.31 20.36
C ALA A 160 20.73 27.52 21.05
N ASP A 161 20.58 27.08 22.29
CA ASP A 161 19.33 27.22 23.05
C ASP A 161 19.04 28.68 23.42
N LEU A 162 20.08 29.44 23.80
CA LEU A 162 19.95 30.87 24.07
C LEU A 162 19.42 31.60 22.84
N ILE A 163 19.97 31.33 21.65
CA ILE A 163 19.53 32.04 20.46
C ILE A 163 18.13 31.57 20.04
N LYS A 164 17.82 30.26 20.10
CA LYS A 164 16.45 29.75 19.87
C LYS A 164 15.41 30.42 20.76
N SER A 165 15.75 30.74 22.01
CA SER A 165 14.82 31.39 22.94
C SER A 165 14.37 32.79 22.47
N GLY A 166 15.19 33.47 21.66
CA GLY A 166 14.88 34.77 21.07
C GLY A 166 14.27 34.71 19.66
N MET A 167 14.09 33.51 19.10
CA MET A 167 13.60 33.30 17.75
C MET A 167 12.09 33.08 17.69
N ARG A 168 11.48 33.47 16.56
CA ARG A 168 10.09 33.13 16.26
C ARG A 168 10.04 31.73 15.65
N GLU A 169 8.86 31.12 15.66
CA GLU A 169 8.66 29.75 15.16
C GLU A 169 9.06 29.57 13.68
N GLN A 170 8.85 30.61 12.86
CA GLN A 170 9.22 30.61 11.45
C GLN A 170 10.72 30.73 11.20
N ASP A 171 11.49 31.25 12.16
CA ASP A 171 12.91 31.51 12.01
C ASP A 171 13.70 30.22 12.18
N LYS A 172 14.74 30.02 11.36
CA LYS A 172 15.54 28.79 11.37
C LYS A 172 16.98 29.07 11.76
N LEU A 173 17.45 28.32 12.76
CA LEU A 173 18.83 28.30 13.22
C LEU A 173 19.53 27.09 12.64
N ALA A 174 20.74 27.28 12.15
CA ALA A 174 21.62 26.22 11.73
C ALA A 174 23.06 26.36 12.26
N ARG A 175 23.71 25.23 12.53
CA ARG A 175 25.16 25.17 12.70
C ARG A 175 25.82 25.16 11.32
N TRP A 176 26.52 26.24 10.97
CA TRP A 176 27.13 26.42 9.64
C TRP A 176 28.51 25.79 9.54
N GLY A 177 29.27 25.80 10.64
CA GLY A 177 30.60 25.20 10.73
C GLY A 177 30.90 24.67 12.13
N ALA A 178 32.14 24.22 12.35
CA ALA A 178 32.54 23.65 13.63
C ALA A 178 32.36 24.61 14.82
N LYS A 179 32.46 25.93 14.57
CA LYS A 179 32.43 27.00 15.58
C LYS A 179 31.41 28.12 15.29
N SER A 180 30.71 28.07 14.15
CA SER A 180 29.84 29.15 13.70
C SER A 180 28.40 28.70 13.49
N PHE A 181 27.46 29.59 13.81
CA PHE A 181 26.03 29.42 13.57
C PHE A 181 25.57 30.39 12.47
N SER A 182 24.58 29.97 11.69
CA SER A 182 23.88 30.82 10.73
C SER A 182 22.39 30.76 10.99
N PHE A 183 21.72 31.91 10.84
CA PHE A 183 20.28 32.06 11.03
C PHE A 183 19.66 32.58 9.75
N CYS A 184 18.45 32.13 9.45
CA CYS A 184 17.61 32.72 8.42
C CYS A 184 16.29 33.17 9.06
N TYR A 185 15.99 34.46 8.96
CA TYR A 185 14.77 35.09 9.45
C TYR A 185 13.87 35.47 8.28
N GLN A 186 12.58 35.14 8.36
CA GLN A 186 11.60 35.68 7.43
C GLN A 186 10.99 36.95 8.06
N THR A 187 11.17 38.09 7.40
CA THR A 187 10.72 39.45 7.79
C THR A 187 11.67 40.23 8.73
N LEU A 188 12.15 41.38 8.23
CA LEU A 188 13.01 42.34 8.94
C LEU A 188 12.33 42.91 10.20
N ILE A 189 12.87 42.60 11.38
CA ILE A 189 13.25 43.60 12.40
C ILE A 189 14.47 43.03 13.15
N CYS A 190 15.69 43.23 12.63
CA CYS A 190 16.91 43.00 13.41
C CYS A 190 17.55 44.35 13.72
N LYS A 191 17.24 44.89 14.90
CA LYS A 191 18.15 45.82 15.60
C LYS A 191 19.18 44.92 16.30
N ALA A 192 20.26 44.59 15.60
CA ALA A 192 21.42 43.99 16.25
C ALA A 192 22.18 45.12 16.97
N HIS A 193 21.92 45.31 18.26
CA HIS A 193 22.80 46.06 19.13
C HIS A 193 23.81 45.06 19.67
N TRP A 194 25.01 45.07 19.11
CA TRP A 194 26.17 44.39 19.70
C TRP A 194 26.71 45.32 20.78
N LEU A 195 26.71 44.85 22.03
CA LEU A 195 27.45 45.46 23.14
C LEU A 195 28.94 45.08 23.02
#